data_AF-A0A382PNX5-F1
#
_entry.id   AF-A0A382PNX5-F1
#
_cell.length_a   1.000
_cell.length_b   1.000
_cell.length_c   1.000
_cell.angle_alpha   90.00
_cell.angle_beta   90.00
_cell.angle_gamma   90.00
#
_symmetry.space_group_name_H-M   'P 1'
#
loop_
_entity.id
_entity.type
_entity.pdbx_description
1 polymer ?
#
loop_
_entity_poly.entity_id
_entity_poly.type
_entity_poly.pdbx_seq_one_letter_code
_entity_poly.pdbx_strand_id
1 'polypeptide(L)'
;MCLTVLFWKRFFRLLMAVALAVCFTPSVALAVDITNANSPYSTTADNTDQHKLKTHNNISLTNDFVINYNNHSAVRANSITGVTITNNGTITNRDVSGKNYAIQAQSGSVTITNSGTIEAAQNYAIDVNKSSSSTITNNVGGIITAGSWAINGAH
;
A
#
# COMPACT_ATOMS: atom_id res chain seq x y z
N MET A 1 27.78 12.79 -58.54
CA MET A 1 28.16 13.09 -57.15
C MET A 1 26.96 12.84 -56.26
N CYS A 2 27.14 11.97 -55.27
CA CYS A 2 26.09 11.33 -54.47
C CYS A 2 25.76 12.19 -53.25
N LEU A 3 24.53 12.75 -53.19
CA LEU A 3 24.11 13.66 -52.12
C LEU A 3 22.68 13.33 -51.63
N THR A 4 22.41 12.05 -51.33
CA THR A 4 21.07 11.63 -50.86
C THR A 4 21.10 10.71 -49.65
N VAL A 5 22.23 10.05 -49.35
CA VAL A 5 22.31 9.06 -48.26
C VAL A 5 22.53 9.70 -46.87
N LEU A 6 23.11 10.91 -46.81
CA LEU A 6 23.46 11.54 -45.54
C LEU A 6 22.28 12.20 -44.81
N PHE A 7 21.31 12.73 -45.57
CA PHE A 7 20.17 13.47 -45.02
C PHE A 7 19.17 12.53 -44.31
N TRP A 8 18.94 11.35 -44.90
CA TRP A 8 17.99 10.38 -44.38
C TRP A 8 18.44 9.74 -43.04
N LYS A 9 19.76 9.52 -42.87
CA LYS A 9 20.33 9.01 -41.62
C LYS A 9 20.18 9.97 -40.45
N ARG A 10 20.26 11.28 -40.69
CA ARG A 10 20.09 12.30 -39.64
C ARG A 10 18.64 12.41 -39.20
N PHE A 11 17.71 12.39 -40.16
CA PHE A 11 16.28 12.42 -39.88
C PHE A 11 15.81 11.19 -39.10
N PHE A 12 16.27 10.00 -39.49
CA PHE A 12 15.93 8.75 -38.78
C PHE A 12 16.49 8.71 -37.34
N ARG A 13 17.70 9.23 -37.12
CA ARG A 13 18.28 9.34 -35.77
C ARG A 13 17.50 10.29 -34.87
N LEU A 14 17.05 11.43 -35.40
CA LEU A 14 16.20 12.37 -34.67
C LEU A 14 14.83 11.75 -34.33
N LEU A 15 14.20 11.08 -35.29
CA LEU A 15 12.92 10.39 -35.07
C LEU A 15 13.03 9.32 -33.99
N MET A 16 14.09 8.49 -34.03
CA MET A 16 14.32 7.46 -33.02
C MET A 16 14.63 8.05 -31.64
N ALA A 17 15.42 9.14 -31.58
CA ALA A 17 15.69 9.83 -30.32
C ALA A 17 14.42 10.41 -29.68
N VAL A 18 13.51 10.99 -30.49
CA VAL A 18 12.21 11.48 -30.03
C VAL A 18 11.30 10.33 -29.60
N ALA A 19 11.26 9.24 -30.37
CA ALA A 19 10.47 8.05 -30.03
C ALA A 19 10.92 7.43 -28.70
N LEU A 20 12.23 7.29 -28.47
CA LEU A 20 12.77 6.84 -27.19
C LEU A 20 12.44 7.85 -26.08
N ALA A 21 12.58 9.15 -26.31
CA ALA A 21 12.24 10.15 -25.30
C ALA A 21 10.76 10.09 -24.88
N VAL A 22 9.83 9.87 -25.82
CA VAL A 22 8.39 9.74 -25.54
C VAL A 22 8.04 8.37 -24.92
N CYS A 23 8.72 7.29 -25.33
CA CYS A 23 8.50 5.96 -24.75
C CYS A 23 9.19 5.77 -23.39
N PHE A 24 10.14 6.63 -23.02
CA PHE A 24 10.81 6.63 -21.71
C PHE A 24 10.40 7.79 -20.81
N THR A 25 9.39 8.59 -21.17
CA THR A 25 8.78 9.47 -20.15
C THR A 25 8.19 8.57 -19.08
N PRO A 26 8.57 8.73 -17.80
CA PRO A 26 7.90 8.00 -16.73
C PRO A 26 6.41 8.31 -16.84
N SER A 27 5.60 7.28 -17.04
CA SER A 27 4.15 7.44 -17.02
C SER A 27 3.78 7.99 -15.66
N VAL A 28 3.41 9.26 -15.60
CA VAL A 28 2.81 9.85 -14.40
C VAL A 28 1.41 9.28 -14.32
N ALA A 29 1.29 8.07 -13.78
CA ALA A 29 0.01 7.58 -13.32
C ALA A 29 -0.48 8.60 -12.29
N LEU A 30 -1.65 9.20 -12.54
CA LEU A 30 -2.33 10.01 -11.54
C LEU A 30 -2.69 9.08 -10.39
N ALA A 31 -1.85 9.08 -9.35
CA ALA A 31 -2.16 8.36 -8.12
C ALA A 31 -3.42 9.00 -7.53
N VAL A 32 -4.53 8.29 -7.59
CA VAL A 32 -5.73 8.69 -6.85
C VAL A 32 -5.43 8.41 -5.39
N ASP A 33 -5.17 9.46 -4.64
CA ASP A 33 -4.96 9.40 -3.20
C ASP A 33 -6.31 9.24 -2.51
N ILE A 34 -6.78 8.00 -2.38
CA ILE A 34 -8.07 7.72 -1.75
C ILE A 34 -7.84 7.51 -0.25
N THR A 35 -7.78 8.60 0.49
CA THR A 35 -7.69 8.59 1.96
C THR A 35 -8.97 8.03 2.64
N ASN A 36 -10.07 7.90 1.89
CA ASN A 36 -11.34 7.30 2.30
C ASN A 36 -11.95 6.48 1.15
N ALA A 37 -11.93 5.15 1.22
CA ALA A 37 -12.27 4.28 0.08
C ALA A 37 -13.57 3.49 0.24
N ASN A 38 -14.24 3.24 -0.90
CA ASN A 38 -15.28 2.22 -1.08
C ASN A 38 -14.63 0.91 -1.57
N SER A 39 -15.22 -0.24 -1.24
CA SER A 39 -14.74 -1.56 -1.67
C SER A 39 -14.92 -1.79 -3.19
N PRO A 40 -13.98 -2.46 -3.90
CA PRO A 40 -12.62 -2.83 -3.50
C PRO A 40 -11.62 -1.66 -3.64
N TYR A 41 -10.61 -1.62 -2.77
CA TYR A 41 -9.60 -0.57 -2.72
C TYR A 41 -8.20 -1.12 -3.02
N SER A 42 -7.41 -0.40 -3.83
CA SER A 42 -6.02 -0.77 -4.13
C SER A 42 -5.13 0.47 -4.14
N THR A 43 -3.91 0.33 -3.64
CA THR A 43 -2.89 1.38 -3.79
C THR A 43 -2.35 1.37 -5.22
N THR A 44 -2.06 2.56 -5.77
CA THR A 44 -1.54 2.72 -7.14
C THR A 44 -0.15 3.36 -7.17
N ALA A 45 0.34 3.82 -6.01
CA ALA A 45 1.65 4.41 -5.80
C ALA A 45 1.97 4.40 -4.29
N ASP A 46 3.21 4.76 -3.96
CA ASP A 46 3.61 5.04 -2.59
C ASP A 46 2.75 6.17 -2.01
N ASN A 47 2.38 6.03 -0.75
CA ASN A 47 1.40 6.88 -0.11
C ASN A 47 1.82 7.18 1.34
N THR A 48 1.73 8.46 1.71
CA THR A 48 2.11 8.95 3.04
C THR A 48 0.93 9.34 3.92
N ASP A 49 -0.29 9.06 3.46
CA ASP A 49 -1.55 9.39 4.11
C ASP A 49 -2.13 8.17 4.84
N GLN A 50 -3.05 8.44 5.78
CA GLN A 50 -3.79 7.38 6.46
C GLN A 50 -4.83 6.79 5.52
N HIS A 51 -4.81 5.47 5.36
CA HIS A 51 -5.80 4.73 4.58
C HIS A 51 -6.96 4.31 5.49
N LYS A 52 -8.07 5.04 5.42
CA LYS A 52 -9.27 4.76 6.22
C LYS A 52 -10.25 3.91 5.41
N LEU A 53 -10.39 2.65 5.79
CA LEU A 53 -11.46 1.75 5.31
C LEU A 53 -12.71 2.05 6.14
N LYS A 54 -13.65 2.81 5.58
CA LYS A 54 -14.87 3.26 6.25
C LYS A 54 -16.06 3.12 5.29
N THR A 55 -17.27 3.33 5.81
CA THR A 55 -18.55 3.50 5.09
C THR A 55 -19.30 2.25 4.62
N HIS A 56 -18.66 1.09 4.49
CA HIS A 56 -19.34 -0.14 4.02
C HIS A 56 -18.81 -1.39 4.73
N ASN A 57 -19.66 -2.42 4.82
CA ASN A 57 -19.23 -3.77 5.18
C ASN A 57 -18.60 -4.46 3.94
N ASN A 58 -17.77 -5.46 4.18
CA ASN A 58 -17.09 -6.26 3.15
C ASN A 58 -16.12 -5.41 2.29
N ILE A 59 -15.21 -4.70 2.96
CA ILE A 59 -14.18 -3.89 2.30
C ILE A 59 -12.90 -4.69 2.13
N SER A 60 -12.33 -4.66 0.91
CA SER A 60 -10.99 -5.15 0.63
C SER A 60 -9.99 -4.02 0.35
N LEU A 61 -8.76 -4.16 0.85
CA LEU A 61 -7.58 -3.36 0.51
C LEU A 61 -6.52 -4.28 -0.10
N THR A 62 -5.98 -3.92 -1.27
CA THR A 62 -4.77 -4.53 -1.83
C THR A 62 -3.65 -3.49 -1.84
N ASN A 63 -2.52 -3.79 -1.22
CA ASN A 63 -1.35 -2.93 -1.23
C ASN A 63 -0.18 -3.60 -1.94
N ASP A 64 0.23 -3.05 -3.08
CA ASP A 64 1.41 -3.48 -3.84
C ASP A 64 2.61 -2.51 -3.71
N PHE A 65 2.41 -1.38 -3.02
CA PHE A 65 3.36 -0.27 -2.89
C PHE A 65 3.70 0.01 -1.42
N VAL A 66 4.22 1.19 -1.11
CA VAL A 66 4.47 1.63 0.27
C VAL A 66 3.31 2.48 0.80
N ILE A 67 2.73 2.10 1.93
CA ILE A 67 1.88 2.95 2.76
C ILE A 67 2.71 3.33 3.99
N ASN A 68 3.10 4.58 4.13
CA ASN A 68 3.95 5.05 5.22
C ASN A 68 3.35 6.28 5.91
N TYR A 69 2.64 6.05 7.01
CA TYR A 69 1.97 7.11 7.74
C TYR A 69 2.41 7.12 9.21
N ASN A 70 3.08 8.21 9.60
CA ASN A 70 3.71 8.36 10.91
C ASN A 70 2.82 9.16 11.87
N ASN A 71 1.73 8.54 12.30
CA ASN A 71 0.88 9.05 13.39
C ASN A 71 0.09 7.86 13.98
N HIS A 72 -1.23 7.95 14.15
CA HIS A 72 -2.00 6.91 14.84
C HIS A 72 -1.97 5.55 14.12
N SER A 73 -2.43 5.46 12.88
CA SER A 73 -2.42 4.18 12.15
C SER A 73 -2.24 4.34 10.65
N ALA A 74 -1.42 3.53 9.98
CA ALA A 74 -1.27 3.65 8.53
C ALA A 74 -2.51 3.17 7.78
N VAL A 75 -3.04 1.99 8.16
CA VAL A 75 -4.36 1.51 7.72
C VAL A 75 -5.31 1.49 8.92
N ARG A 76 -6.52 2.02 8.74
CA ARG A 76 -7.57 2.04 9.76
C ARG A 76 -8.87 1.44 9.24
N ALA A 77 -9.34 0.37 9.86
CA ALA A 77 -10.56 -0.34 9.51
C ALA A 77 -11.36 -0.69 10.78
N ASN A 78 -12.04 0.30 11.36
CA ASN A 78 -12.75 0.11 12.64
C ASN A 78 -14.27 0.16 12.43
N SER A 79 -15.00 -0.61 13.24
CA SER A 79 -16.47 -0.58 13.32
C SER A 79 -17.18 -0.93 12.00
N ILE A 80 -16.56 -1.77 11.18
CA ILE A 80 -17.15 -2.39 9.99
C ILE A 80 -17.07 -3.92 10.12
N THR A 81 -17.67 -4.69 9.21
CA THR A 81 -17.48 -6.15 9.15
C THR A 81 -16.96 -6.58 7.78
N GLY A 82 -16.31 -7.74 7.67
CA GLY A 82 -15.78 -8.25 6.40
C GLY A 82 -14.56 -7.51 5.88
N VAL A 83 -13.62 -7.13 6.75
CA VAL A 83 -12.38 -6.47 6.34
C VAL A 83 -11.41 -7.49 5.76
N THR A 84 -10.95 -7.27 4.53
CA THR A 84 -9.87 -8.04 3.90
C THR A 84 -8.72 -7.13 3.56
N ILE A 85 -7.50 -7.45 4.00
CA ILE A 85 -6.30 -6.70 3.65
C ILE A 85 -5.28 -7.66 3.05
N THR A 86 -4.86 -7.39 1.82
CA THR A 86 -3.78 -8.10 1.12
C THR A 86 -2.60 -7.16 1.01
N ASN A 87 -1.49 -7.49 1.67
CA ASN A 87 -0.26 -6.71 1.60
C ASN A 87 0.83 -7.48 0.84
N ASN A 88 1.16 -7.01 -0.36
CA ASN A 88 2.31 -7.46 -1.14
C ASN A 88 3.48 -6.46 -1.07
N GLY A 89 3.19 -5.20 -0.73
CA GLY A 89 4.18 -4.13 -0.55
C GLY A 89 4.58 -3.91 0.91
N THR A 90 4.69 -2.66 1.31
CA THR A 90 5.06 -2.25 2.69
C THR A 90 3.97 -1.41 3.32
N ILE A 91 3.56 -1.74 4.55
CA ILE A 91 2.69 -0.91 5.39
C ILE A 91 3.48 -0.58 6.64
N THR A 92 3.87 0.68 6.80
CA THR A 92 4.68 1.14 7.94
C THR A 92 4.04 2.30 8.69
N ASN A 93 4.23 2.27 10.00
CA ASN A 93 4.03 3.43 10.85
C ASN A 93 5.27 3.63 11.73
N ARG A 94 6.05 4.67 11.41
CA ARG A 94 7.31 4.99 12.10
C ARG A 94 7.14 6.00 13.23
N ASP A 95 5.91 6.41 13.56
CA ASP A 95 5.70 7.32 14.68
C ASP A 95 6.17 6.67 15.98
N VAL A 96 6.77 7.48 16.85
CA VAL A 96 7.27 7.10 18.16
C VAL A 96 6.49 7.74 19.30
N SER A 97 5.48 8.58 18.98
CA SER A 97 4.74 9.38 19.96
C SER A 97 3.58 8.65 20.69
N GLY A 98 3.46 7.33 20.53
CA GLY A 98 2.45 6.49 21.18
C GLY A 98 1.18 6.30 20.32
N LYS A 99 0.48 5.18 20.54
CA LYS A 99 -0.62 4.64 19.70
C LYS A 99 -0.31 4.63 18.20
N ASN A 100 0.79 3.99 17.83
CA ASN A 100 1.22 3.77 16.45
C ASN A 100 0.94 2.33 15.99
N TYR A 101 0.00 2.19 15.06
CA TYR A 101 -0.37 0.92 14.44
C TYR A 101 0.05 0.93 12.97
N ALA A 102 0.63 -0.14 12.44
CA ALA A 102 0.71 -0.24 10.98
C ALA A 102 -0.71 -0.49 10.42
N ILE A 103 -1.43 -1.43 11.02
CA ILE A 103 -2.83 -1.72 10.75
C ILE A 103 -3.61 -1.72 12.06
N GLN A 104 -4.62 -0.85 12.16
CA GLN A 104 -5.66 -0.93 13.19
C GLN A 104 -6.96 -1.38 12.54
N ALA A 105 -7.35 -2.64 12.76
CA ALA A 105 -8.55 -3.24 12.19
C ALA A 105 -9.46 -3.81 13.29
N GLN A 106 -10.09 -2.94 14.08
CA GLN A 106 -11.01 -3.28 15.16
C GLN A 106 -12.45 -3.39 14.62
N SER A 107 -12.77 -4.52 13.99
CA SER A 107 -13.95 -4.71 13.12
C SER A 107 -14.51 -6.13 13.25
N GLY A 108 -15.75 -6.42 12.85
CA GLY A 108 -16.40 -7.74 12.97
C GLY A 108 -15.50 -8.91 12.53
N SER A 109 -15.51 -9.26 11.24
CA SER A 109 -14.54 -10.20 10.68
C SER A 109 -13.38 -9.47 10.01
N VAL A 110 -12.16 -9.94 10.29
CA VAL A 110 -10.92 -9.40 9.72
C VAL A 110 -10.08 -10.53 9.14
N THR A 111 -9.66 -10.40 7.88
CA THR A 111 -8.69 -11.27 7.23
C THR A 111 -7.53 -10.44 6.72
N ILE A 112 -6.31 -10.76 7.15
CA ILE A 112 -5.09 -10.11 6.70
C ILE A 112 -4.17 -11.16 6.09
N THR A 113 -3.76 -10.95 4.84
CA THR A 113 -2.77 -11.77 4.15
C THR A 113 -1.55 -10.91 3.85
N ASN A 114 -0.40 -11.31 4.39
CA ASN A 114 0.85 -10.58 4.24
C ASN A 114 1.87 -11.40 3.45
N SER A 115 2.30 -10.89 2.31
CA SER A 115 3.45 -11.38 1.54
C SER A 115 4.60 -10.36 1.49
N GLY A 116 4.38 -9.14 1.99
CA GLY A 116 5.38 -8.07 2.09
C GLY A 116 5.73 -7.70 3.53
N THR A 117 5.89 -6.42 3.84
CA THR A 117 6.27 -5.93 5.19
C THR A 117 5.13 -5.19 5.86
N ILE A 118 4.81 -5.53 7.10
CA ILE A 118 3.94 -4.76 8.00
C ILE A 118 4.74 -4.43 9.25
N GLU A 119 5.01 -3.14 9.48
CA GLU A 119 5.92 -2.70 10.54
C GLU A 119 5.39 -1.50 11.32
N ALA A 120 5.39 -1.58 12.65
CA ALA A 120 5.17 -0.43 13.53
C ALA A 120 6.39 -0.17 14.41
N ALA A 121 6.86 1.07 14.51
CA ALA A 121 8.08 1.38 15.25
C ALA A 121 7.98 1.15 16.78
N GLN A 122 6.77 1.13 17.35
CA GLN A 122 6.55 0.97 18.80
C GLN A 122 5.45 -0.04 19.10
N ASN A 123 4.16 0.30 19.00
CA ASN A 123 3.12 -0.53 19.63
C ASN A 123 2.79 -1.82 18.87
N TYR A 124 1.94 -1.74 17.85
CA TYR A 124 1.40 -2.92 17.20
C TYR A 124 1.51 -2.86 15.69
N ALA A 125 2.06 -3.91 15.07
CA ALA A 125 2.02 -4.00 13.62
C ALA A 125 0.55 -4.18 13.19
N ILE A 126 -0.16 -5.09 13.86
CA ILE A 126 -1.56 -5.39 13.61
C ILE A 126 -2.34 -5.37 14.92
N ASP A 127 -3.38 -4.53 15.01
CA ASP A 127 -4.30 -4.46 16.14
C ASP A 127 -5.72 -4.83 15.72
N VAL A 128 -6.19 -5.99 16.17
CA VAL A 128 -7.52 -6.57 15.88
C VAL A 128 -8.25 -6.95 17.18
N ASN A 129 -7.87 -6.35 18.31
CA ASN A 129 -8.32 -6.79 19.64
C ASN A 129 -9.81 -6.61 19.96
N LYS A 130 -10.54 -5.85 19.13
CA LYS A 130 -12.00 -5.68 19.23
C LYS A 130 -12.74 -6.33 18.08
N SER A 131 -12.07 -7.24 17.37
CA SER A 131 -12.67 -7.94 16.24
C SER A 131 -13.39 -9.20 16.71
N SER A 132 -14.56 -9.50 16.13
CA SER A 132 -15.32 -10.70 16.50
C SER A 132 -14.69 -11.98 15.94
N SER A 133 -13.93 -11.87 14.86
CA SER A 133 -13.06 -12.93 14.33
C SER A 133 -11.90 -12.32 13.56
N SER A 134 -10.72 -12.95 13.65
CA SER A 134 -9.53 -12.49 12.94
C SER A 134 -8.74 -13.68 12.40
N THR A 135 -8.36 -13.61 11.13
CA THR A 135 -7.38 -14.52 10.51
C THR A 135 -6.23 -13.70 9.97
N ILE A 136 -5.02 -14.01 10.39
CA ILE A 136 -3.79 -13.36 9.90
C ILE A 136 -2.91 -14.45 9.31
N THR A 137 -2.66 -14.35 8.01
CA THR A 137 -1.79 -15.26 7.26
C THR A 137 -0.54 -14.50 6.86
N ASN A 138 0.61 -14.93 7.36
CA ASN A 138 1.90 -14.43 6.92
C ASN A 138 2.51 -15.44 5.94
N ASN A 139 2.49 -15.11 4.66
CA ASN A 139 3.04 -15.94 3.59
C ASN A 139 4.58 -15.95 3.63
N VAL A 140 5.16 -16.87 2.87
CA VAL A 140 6.62 -16.96 2.69
C VAL A 140 7.19 -15.61 2.25
N GLY A 141 8.23 -15.13 2.93
CA GLY A 141 8.84 -13.83 2.67
C GLY A 141 8.15 -12.64 3.34
N GLY A 142 6.95 -12.84 3.89
CA GLY A 142 6.23 -11.82 4.64
C GLY A 142 6.89 -11.54 6.00
N ILE A 143 6.98 -10.26 6.36
CA ILE A 143 7.52 -9.76 7.63
C ILE A 143 6.42 -9.01 8.38
N ILE A 144 6.21 -9.36 9.65
CA ILE A 144 5.33 -8.61 10.56
C ILE A 144 6.14 -8.30 11.82
N THR A 145 6.42 -7.02 12.05
CA THR A 145 7.28 -6.58 13.17
C THR A 145 6.71 -5.37 13.89
N ALA A 146 6.95 -5.31 15.20
CA ALA A 146 6.64 -4.13 16.00
C ALA A 146 7.69 -3.94 17.10
N GLY A 147 7.80 -2.72 17.61
CA GLY A 147 8.64 -2.45 18.79
C GLY A 147 8.16 -3.15 20.08
N SER A 148 6.87 -3.47 20.19
CA SER A 148 6.25 -4.02 21.39
C SER A 148 5.57 -5.36 21.12
N TRP A 149 4.46 -5.39 20.39
CA TRP A 149 3.78 -6.64 20.02
C TRP A 149 3.45 -6.66 18.53
N ALA A 150 3.92 -7.67 17.80
CA ALA A 150 3.65 -7.78 16.36
C ALA A 150 2.13 -7.81 16.07
N ILE A 151 1.37 -8.57 16.88
CA ILE A 151 -0.07 -8.76 16.70
C ILE A 151 -0.77 -8.64 18.05
N ASN A 152 -1.82 -7.82 18.12
CA ASN A 152 -2.75 -7.73 19.25
C ASN A 152 -4.11 -8.34 18.86
N GLY A 153 -4.33 -9.58 19.27
CA GLY A 153 -5.56 -10.35 19.01
C GLY A 153 -6.70 -10.01 19.98
N ALA A 154 -7.93 -10.41 19.62
CA ALA A 154 -9.07 -10.31 20.53
C ALA A 154 -8.96 -11.37 21.65
N HIS A 155 -9.41 -11.02 22.85
CA HIS A 155 -9.52 -11.89 24.02
C HIS A 155 -10.94 -12.44 24.16
#